data_AF-A0AAU4VRM8-F1
#
_entry.id   AF-A0AAU4VRM8-F1
#
_cell.length_a   1.000
_cell.length_b   1.000
_cell.length_c   1.000
_cell.angle_alpha   90.00
_cell.angle_beta   90.00
_cell.angle_gamma   90.00
#
_symmetry.space_group_name_H-M   'P 1'
#
loop_
_entity.id
_entity.type
_entity.pdbx_description
1 polymer ?
#
loop_
_entity_poly.entity_id
_entity_poly.type
_entity_poly.pdbx_seq_one_letter_code
_entity_poly.pdbx_strand_id
1 'polypeptide(L)'
;MKIKKGDLVQVITGKDKGKQGKVIQAIPTENRVLVEGVNRVKKHTKAGQTAGGSQTGGIVITEAPIHVSNVQLVVEKDGQKVVTRVGFRFDDEGNKIRVAKRTGEDI
;
A
#
# COMPACT_ATOMS: atom_id res chain seq x y z
N MET A 1 11.35 -4.57 5.53
CA MET A 1 10.33 -4.28 4.50
C MET A 1 10.58 -2.88 3.93
N LYS A 2 10.51 -2.70 2.60
CA LYS A 2 10.87 -1.42 1.93
C LYS A 2 9.74 -0.39 1.88
N ILE A 3 8.50 -0.89 1.82
CA ILE A 3 7.28 -0.10 1.79
C ILE A 3 6.74 0.07 3.22
N LYS A 4 6.31 1.29 3.55
CA LYS A 4 5.76 1.66 4.86
C LYS A 4 4.29 2.10 4.72
N LYS A 5 3.60 2.18 5.85
CA LYS A 5 2.25 2.77 5.92
C LYS A 5 2.33 4.23 5.44
N GLY A 6 1.37 4.64 4.61
CA GLY A 6 1.28 5.98 4.06
C GLY A 6 1.96 6.17 2.71
N ASP A 7 2.84 5.26 2.29
CA ASP A 7 3.46 5.31 0.96
C ASP A 7 2.39 5.19 -0.15
N LEU A 8 2.55 5.93 -1.24
CA LEU A 8 1.78 5.73 -2.47
C LEU A 8 2.45 4.63 -3.28
N VAL A 9 1.70 3.61 -3.69
CA VAL A 9 2.25 2.48 -4.44
C VAL A 9 1.44 2.18 -5.69
N GLN A 10 2.10 1.61 -6.69
CA GLN A 10 1.48 1.07 -7.89
C GLN A 10 1.63 -0.45 -7.93
N VAL A 11 0.58 -1.14 -8.34
CA VAL A 11 0.60 -2.58 -8.56
C VAL A 11 1.29 -2.91 -9.89
N ILE A 12 2.31 -3.75 -9.85
CA ILE A 12 3.12 -4.14 -11.02
C ILE A 12 2.53 -5.39 -11.69
N THR A 13 2.01 -6.31 -10.88
CA THR A 13 1.58 -7.65 -11.29
C THR A 13 0.30 -8.07 -10.57
N GLY A 14 -0.49 -8.94 -11.20
CA GLY A 14 -1.74 -9.47 -10.67
C GLY A 14 -2.99 -8.77 -11.21
N LYS A 15 -4.14 -9.07 -10.60
CA LYS A 15 -5.48 -8.65 -11.03
C LYS A 15 -5.62 -7.13 -11.18
N ASP A 16 -4.96 -6.37 -10.31
CA ASP A 16 -5.07 -4.92 -10.22
C ASP A 16 -3.85 -4.19 -10.80
N LYS A 17 -3.12 -4.84 -11.72
CA LYS A 17 -1.94 -4.26 -12.39
C LYS A 17 -2.24 -2.86 -12.94
N GLY A 18 -1.32 -1.92 -12.67
CA GLY A 18 -1.38 -0.53 -13.10
C GLY A 18 -2.13 0.40 -12.13
N LYS A 19 -2.97 -0.13 -11.23
CA LYS A 19 -3.67 0.69 -10.24
C LYS A 19 -2.70 1.24 -9.20
N GLN A 20 -2.98 2.46 -8.77
CA GLN A 20 -2.27 3.15 -7.70
C GLN A 20 -3.17 3.25 -6.47
N GLY A 21 -2.57 3.19 -5.28
CA GLY A 21 -3.28 3.35 -4.02
C GLY A 21 -2.33 3.62 -2.86
N LYS A 22 -2.86 4.17 -1.78
CA LYS A 22 -2.09 4.43 -0.57
C LYS A 22 -2.03 3.17 0.29
N VAL A 23 -0.90 2.93 0.93
CA VAL A 23 -0.73 1.81 1.86
C VAL A 23 -1.42 2.15 3.19
N ILE A 24 -2.52 1.46 3.48
CA ILE A 24 -3.29 1.60 4.72
C ILE A 24 -2.54 0.93 5.88
N GLN A 25 -1.99 -0.25 5.62
CA GLN A 25 -1.29 -1.06 6.61
C GLN A 25 -0.19 -1.86 5.95
N ALA A 26 0.98 -1.90 6.60
CA ALA A 26 2.06 -2.82 6.26
C ALA A 26 2.06 -3.97 7.26
N ILE A 27 2.23 -5.20 6.78
CA ILE A 27 2.27 -6.43 7.58
C ILE A 27 3.63 -7.10 7.34
N PRO A 28 4.70 -6.67 8.05
CA PRO A 28 6.06 -7.13 7.81
C PRO A 28 6.27 -8.64 8.01
N THR A 29 5.56 -9.23 8.97
CA THR A 29 5.61 -10.66 9.30
C THR A 29 5.19 -11.55 8.13
N GLU A 30 4.24 -11.09 7.32
CA GLU A 30 3.68 -11.85 6.19
C GLU A 30 4.20 -11.38 4.83
N ASN A 31 5.10 -10.40 4.80
CA ASN A 31 5.55 -9.73 3.56
C ASN A 31 4.39 -9.17 2.71
N ARG A 32 3.33 -8.69 3.37
CA ARG A 32 2.11 -8.18 2.72
C ARG A 32 1.84 -6.73 3.08
N VAL A 33 1.10 -6.06 2.21
CA VAL A 33 0.61 -4.69 2.40
C VAL A 33 -0.86 -4.61 2.03
N LEU A 34 -1.63 -3.86 2.81
CA LEU A 34 -3.00 -3.50 2.50
C LEU A 34 -3.00 -2.16 1.78
N VAL A 35 -3.48 -2.14 0.54
CA VAL A 35 -3.48 -0.97 -0.33
C VAL A 35 -4.91 -0.59 -0.65
N GLU A 36 -5.22 0.70 -0.52
CA GLU A 36 -6.55 1.24 -0.80
C GLU A 36 -7.00 0.95 -2.23
N GLY A 37 -8.23 0.45 -2.39
CA GLY A 37 -8.85 0.18 -3.70
C GLY A 37 -8.24 -0.98 -4.49
N VAL A 38 -7.23 -1.67 -3.95
CA VAL A 38 -6.51 -2.78 -4.58
C VAL A 38 -6.90 -4.10 -3.91
N ASN A 39 -6.98 -5.16 -4.71
CA ASN A 39 -7.27 -6.52 -4.27
C ASN A 39 -8.58 -6.63 -3.47
N ARG A 40 -9.65 -6.03 -4.01
CA ARG A 40 -10.98 -6.05 -3.40
C ARG A 40 -11.61 -7.43 -3.50
N VAL A 41 -12.04 -7.96 -2.35
CA VAL A 41 -12.71 -9.24 -2.21
C VAL A 41 -14.12 -9.06 -1.66
N LYS A 42 -15.03 -9.93 -2.10
CA LYS A 42 -16.39 -10.00 -1.56
C LYS A 42 -16.38 -10.90 -0.35
N LYS A 43 -16.65 -10.34 0.84
CA LYS A 43 -16.77 -11.07 2.09
C LYS A 43 -18.24 -11.14 2.49
N HIS A 44 -18.73 -12.35 2.71
CA HIS A 44 -20.05 -12.56 3.29
C HIS A 44 -19.93 -12.35 4.81
N THR A 45 -20.62 -11.32 5.31
CA THR A 45 -20.63 -11.01 6.74
C THR A 45 -21.99 -11.40 7.29
N LYS A 46 -21.99 -12.29 8.30
CA LYS A 46 -23.22 -12.65 9.02
C LYS A 46 -23.81 -11.38 9.64
N ALA A 47 -25.14 -11.24 9.58
CA ALA A 47 -25.82 -10.17 10.29
C ALA A 47 -25.52 -10.27 11.79
N GLY A 48 -24.84 -9.28 12.34
CA GLY A 48 -24.56 -9.15 13.77
C GLY A 48 -25.18 -7.88 14.32
N GLN A 49 -25.45 -7.86 15.62
CA GLN A 49 -25.85 -6.63 16.32
C GLN A 49 -24.62 -5.72 16.40
N THR A 50 -24.61 -4.60 15.67
CA THR A 50 -23.69 -3.50 15.97
C THR A 50 -24.23 -2.74 17.19
N ALA A 51 -23.33 -2.12 17.96
CA ALA A 51 -23.66 -1.36 19.18
C ALA A 51 -24.64 -0.18 18.97
N GLY A 52 -25.05 0.11 17.73
CA GLY A 52 -26.01 1.15 17.34
C GLY A 52 -27.28 0.65 16.65
N GLY A 53 -27.62 -0.64 16.72
CA GLY A 53 -28.93 -1.15 16.27
C GLY A 53 -29.15 -1.26 14.76
N SER A 54 -28.20 -0.90 13.91
CA SER A 54 -28.32 -1.11 12.46
C SER A 54 -27.82 -2.49 12.07
N GLN A 55 -28.77 -3.41 11.85
CA GLN A 55 -28.51 -4.74 11.29
C GLN A 55 -28.33 -4.63 9.78
N THR A 56 -27.09 -4.60 9.31
CA THR A 56 -26.79 -4.82 7.88
C THR A 56 -25.81 -5.97 7.76
N GLY A 57 -26.34 -7.19 7.77
CA GLY A 57 -25.65 -8.34 7.19
C GLY A 57 -25.65 -8.22 5.66
N GLY A 58 -24.71 -8.89 4.98
CA GLY A 58 -24.65 -8.85 3.52
C GLY A 58 -23.26 -9.12 2.95
N ILE A 59 -23.12 -8.83 1.66
CA ILE A 59 -21.85 -8.91 0.93
C ILE A 59 -21.13 -7.59 1.10
N VAL A 60 -20.06 -7.59 1.89
CA VAL A 60 -19.18 -6.42 2.06
C VAL A 60 -18.00 -6.56 1.11
N ILE A 61 -17.71 -5.49 0.37
CA ILE A 61 -16.49 -5.42 -0.44
C ILE A 61 -15.40 -4.83 0.45
N THR A 62 -14.32 -5.57 0.65
CA THR A 62 -13.19 -5.13 1.48
C THR A 62 -11.88 -5.37 0.74
N GLU A 63 -10.88 -4.54 1.01
CA GLU A 63 -9.53 -4.70 0.50
C GLU A 63 -8.85 -5.88 1.18
N ALA A 64 -8.11 -6.68 0.40
CA ALA A 64 -7.30 -7.77 0.92
C ALA A 64 -5.81 -7.48 0.75
N PRO A 65 -4.94 -7.98 1.64
CA PRO A 65 -3.50 -7.74 1.54
C PRO A 65 -2.90 -8.33 0.25
N ILE A 66 -2.01 -7.57 -0.38
CA ILE A 66 -1.21 -7.98 -1.55
C ILE A 66 0.25 -8.19 -1.12
N HIS A 67 0.95 -9.11 -1.78
CA HIS A 67 2.37 -9.35 -1.51
C HIS A 67 3.23 -8.15 -1.90
N VAL A 68 4.21 -7.80 -1.06
CA VAL A 68 5.05 -6.59 -1.22
C VAL A 68 5.87 -6.59 -2.51
N SER A 69 6.16 -7.74 -3.11
CA SER A 69 6.86 -7.83 -4.40
C SER A 69 6.03 -7.33 -5.58
N ASN A 70 4.71 -7.34 -5.45
CA ASN A 70 3.78 -7.00 -6.54
C ASN A 70 3.45 -5.49 -6.55
N VAL A 71 4.06 -4.71 -5.67
CA VAL A 71 3.88 -3.27 -5.57
C VAL A 71 5.22 -2.55 -5.70
N GLN A 72 5.17 -1.35 -6.26
CA GLN A 72 6.31 -0.44 -6.39
C GLN A 72 5.95 0.93 -5.82
N LEU A 73 6.94 1.63 -5.25
CA LEU A 73 6.74 2.97 -4.73
C LEU A 73 6.48 3.95 -5.87
N VAL A 74 5.53 4.85 -5.65
CA VAL A 74 5.27 6.00 -6.51
C VAL A 74 5.66 7.25 -5.73
N VAL A 75 6.54 8.05 -6.31
CA VAL A 75 6.88 9.38 -5.83
C VAL A 75 6.38 10.41 -6.83
N GLU A 76 5.99 11.58 -6.35
CA GLU A 76 5.62 12.70 -7.21
C GLU A 76 6.83 13.62 -7.32
N LYS A 77 7.33 13.80 -8.54
CA LYS A 77 8.41 14.73 -8.85
C LYS A 77 8.03 15.57 -10.06
N ASP A 78 8.18 16.88 -9.94
CA ASP A 78 7.87 17.83 -11.01
C ASP A 78 6.43 17.67 -11.58
N GLY A 79 5.47 17.34 -10.70
CA GLY A 79 4.08 17.08 -11.06
C GLY A 79 3.84 15.74 -11.78
N GLN A 80 4.87 14.91 -11.92
CA GLN A 80 4.78 13.59 -12.56
C GLN A 80 4.91 12.47 -11.53
N LYS A 81 4.03 11.49 -11.64
CA LYS A 81 4.08 10.28 -10.80
C LYS A 81 5.12 9.31 -11.36
N VAL A 82 6.23 9.19 -10.65
CA VAL A 82 7.34 8.33 -11.04
C VAL A 82 7.32 7.06 -10.21
N VAL A 83 7.20 5.93 -10.91
CA VAL A 83 7.34 4.60 -10.31
C VAL A 83 8.82 4.31 -10.10
N THR A 84 9.21 3.98 -8.87
CA THR A 84 10.61 3.88 -8.48
C THR A 84 10.89 2.71 -7.53
N ARG A 85 12.15 2.30 -7.48
CA ARG A 85 12.65 1.34 -6.48
C ARG A 85 13.17 2.11 -5.27
N VAL A 86 12.94 1.56 -4.09
CA VAL A 86 13.48 2.12 -2.83
C VAL A 86 14.96 1.75 -2.68
N GLY A 87 15.79 2.77 -2.46
CA GLY A 87 17.17 2.71 -2.01
C GLY A 87 17.32 3.22 -0.57
N PHE A 88 18.55 3.19 -0.06
CA PHE A 88 18.89 3.72 1.25
C PHE A 88 20.18 4.53 1.14
N ARG A 89 20.28 5.60 1.91
CA ARG A 89 21.47 6.45 2.07
C ARG A 89 21.57 6.85 3.55
N PHE A 90 22.75 7.30 3.99
CA PHE A 90 22.92 7.95 5.28
C PHE A 90 22.90 9.47 5.07
N ASP A 91 22.15 10.20 5.89
CA ASP A 91 22.24 11.66 5.93
C ASP A 91 23.55 12.11 6.62
N ASP A 92 23.78 13.41 6.66
CA ASP A 92 24.96 14.01 7.27
C ASP A 92 25.01 13.80 8.80
N GLU A 93 23.87 13.45 9.41
CA GLU A 93 23.71 13.13 10.84
C GLU A 93 23.92 11.63 11.13
N GLY A 94 24.09 10.79 10.11
CA GLY A 94 24.28 9.35 10.22
C GLY A 94 22.99 8.52 10.29
N ASN A 95 21.81 9.11 10.10
CA ASN A 95 20.54 8.39 10.05
C ASN A 95 20.32 7.73 8.69
N LYS A 96 19.76 6.52 8.72
CA LYS A 96 19.44 5.77 7.50
C LYS A 96 18.11 6.22 6.91
N ILE A 97 18.18 6.99 5.83
CA ILE A 97 17.02 7.50 5.08
C ILE A 97 16.68 6.62 3.87
N ARG A 98 15.41 6.63 3.47
CA ARG A 98 14.93 5.98 2.25
C ARG A 98 15.03 6.95 1.09
N VAL A 99 15.50 6.46 -0.05
CA VAL A 99 15.69 7.28 -1.26
C VAL A 99 15.00 6.64 -2.44
N ALA A 100 14.31 7.43 -3.25
CA ALA A 100 13.76 7.01 -4.52
C ALA A 100 14.88 6.90 -5.56
N LYS A 101 15.23 5.67 -5.98
CA LYS A 101 16.42 5.47 -6.86
C LYS A 101 16.36 6.20 -8.20
N ARG A 102 15.16 6.44 -8.74
CA ARG A 102 14.97 7.11 -10.03
C ARG A 102 15.05 8.63 -9.91
N THR A 103 14.58 9.21 -8.82
CA THR A 103 14.51 10.68 -8.64
C THR A 103 15.61 11.25 -7.76
N GLY A 104 16.24 10.41 -6.93
CA GLY A 104 17.25 10.83 -5.95
C GLY A 104 16.66 11.47 -4.68
N GLU A 105 15.34 11.57 -4.58
CA GLU A 105 14.66 12.25 -3.48
C GLU A 105 14.45 11.34 -2.29
N ASP A 106 14.42 11.95 -1.11
CA ASP A 106 14.19 11.27 0.16
C ASP A 106 12.68 11.01 0.36
N ILE A 107 12.33 9.85 0.95
CA ILE A 107 10.94 9.31 1.05
C ILE A 107 10.46 9.14 2.49
#